data_AF-A0A623UW03-F1
#
_entry.id   AF-A0A623UW03-F1
#
_cell.length_a   1.000
_cell.length_b   1.000
_cell.length_c   1.000
_cell.angle_alpha   90.00
_cell.angle_beta   90.00
_cell.angle_gamma   90.00
#
_symmetry.space_group_name_H-M   'P 1'
#
loop_
_entity.id
_entity.type
_entity.pdbx_description
1 polymer ?
#
loop_
_entity_poly.entity_id
_entity_poly.type
_entity_poly.pdbx_seq_one_letter_code
_entity_poly.pdbx_strand_id
1 'polypeptide(L)'
;MRVFYFLFFLLFSSLSHAETLNLKGVPVRDFISWYSDKTGVSVVVPQQITGTVTVFNYRVDDKPLAPLVNAVLLGMGYLMVPGNPALIIPLEDSAPLH
;
A
#
# COMPACT_ATOMS: atom_id res chain seq x y z
N MET A 1 -8.45 -1.43 -46.60
CA MET A 1 -8.94 -1.87 -45.27
C MET A 1 -7.86 -2.40 -44.32
N ARG A 2 -6.67 -2.86 -44.77
CA ARG A 2 -5.63 -3.41 -43.86
C ARG A 2 -4.85 -2.37 -43.04
N VAL A 3 -4.60 -1.19 -43.59
CA VAL A 3 -3.80 -0.12 -42.94
C VAL A 3 -4.55 0.53 -41.76
N PHE A 4 -5.88 0.54 -41.80
CA PHE A 4 -6.71 1.18 -40.77
C PHE A 4 -6.64 0.44 -39.41
N TYR A 5 -6.52 -0.90 -39.43
CA TYR A 5 -6.34 -1.70 -38.22
C TYR A 5 -4.96 -1.47 -37.56
N PHE A 6 -3.94 -1.18 -38.37
CA PHE A 6 -2.58 -0.95 -37.87
C PHE A 6 -2.46 0.38 -37.09
N LEU A 7 -3.18 1.42 -37.55
CA LEU A 7 -3.23 2.71 -36.85
C LEU A 7 -4.04 2.64 -35.55
N PHE A 8 -5.09 1.81 -35.50
CA PHE A 8 -5.89 1.61 -34.29
C PHE A 8 -5.11 0.90 -33.17
N PHE A 9 -4.19 -0.01 -33.51
CA PHE A 9 -3.40 -0.74 -32.52
C PHE A 9 -2.32 0.12 -31.83
N LEU A 10 -1.80 1.15 -32.51
CA LEU A 10 -0.80 2.07 -31.97
C LEU A 10 -1.35 3.03 -30.89
N LEU A 11 -2.66 3.28 -30.90
CA LEU A 11 -3.34 4.15 -29.92
C LEU A 11 -3.49 3.53 -28.52
N PHE A 12 -3.25 2.22 -28.37
CA PHE A 12 -3.31 1.50 -27.09
C PHE A 12 -1.94 1.30 -26.44
N SER A 13 -0.94 2.11 -26.81
CA SER A 13 0.35 2.09 -26.12
C SER A 13 0.16 2.71 -24.73
N SER A 14 -0.22 1.89 -23.75
CA SER A 14 -0.31 2.30 -22.36
C SER A 14 1.06 2.79 -21.90
N LEU A 15 1.14 4.08 -21.55
CA LEU A 15 2.28 4.65 -20.85
C LEU A 15 2.30 4.03 -19.44
N SER A 16 3.03 2.93 -19.25
CA SER A 16 3.28 2.38 -17.92
C SER A 16 4.26 3.31 -17.20
N HIS A 17 3.71 4.24 -16.42
CA HIS A 17 4.52 5.08 -15.55
C HIS A 17 4.69 4.37 -14.20
N ALA A 18 5.83 3.71 -14.01
CA ALA A 18 6.19 3.16 -12.72
C ALA A 18 6.58 4.30 -11.77
N GLU A 19 5.68 4.65 -10.84
CA GLU A 19 5.95 5.64 -9.82
C GLU A 19 6.92 5.05 -8.79
N THR A 20 7.99 5.78 -8.48
CA THR A 20 8.92 5.37 -7.41
C THR A 20 8.52 6.06 -6.12
N LEU A 21 8.11 5.26 -5.14
CA LEU A 21 7.79 5.70 -3.80
C LEU A 21 9.08 5.85 -2.98
N ASN A 22 9.39 7.09 -2.63
CA ASN A 22 10.46 7.44 -1.70
C ASN A 22 9.85 8.19 -0.52
N LEU A 23 9.70 7.49 0.61
CA LEU A 23 9.21 8.06 1.86
C LEU A 23 10.41 8.30 2.78
N LYS A 24 10.55 9.53 3.29
CA LYS A 24 11.64 9.91 4.18
C LYS A 24 11.07 10.49 5.47
N GLY A 25 11.13 9.72 6.55
CA GLY A 25 10.66 10.17 7.87
C GLY A 25 9.18 10.54 7.92
N VAL A 26 8.34 9.89 7.12
CA VAL A 26 6.91 10.20 7.01
C VAL A 26 6.18 9.63 8.24
N PRO A 27 5.27 10.35 8.91
CA PRO A 27 4.48 9.80 10.00
C PRO A 27 3.75 8.51 9.56
N VAL A 28 3.79 7.47 10.40
CA VAL A 28 3.18 6.17 10.07
C VAL A 28 1.68 6.29 9.73
N ARG A 29 0.98 7.22 10.38
CA ARG A 29 -0.44 7.50 10.11
C ARG A 29 -0.65 8.05 8.70
N ASP A 30 0.22 8.94 8.25
CA ASP A 30 0.16 9.52 6.91
C ASP A 30 0.50 8.46 5.86
N PHE A 31 1.44 7.55 6.16
CA PHE A 31 1.72 6.40 5.31
C PHE A 31 0.51 5.46 5.17
N ILE A 32 -0.19 5.16 6.28
CA ILE A 32 -1.41 4.34 6.26
C ILE A 32 -2.55 5.06 5.51
N SER A 33 -2.68 6.37 5.71
CA SER A 33 -3.66 7.20 4.98
C SER A 33 -3.40 7.14 3.47
N TRP A 34 -2.15 7.35 3.04
CA TRP A 34 -1.76 7.24 1.64
C TRP A 34 -2.11 5.87 1.04
N TYR A 35 -1.90 4.78 1.78
CA TYR A 35 -2.28 3.44 1.35
C TYR A 35 -3.80 3.30 1.17
N SER A 36 -4.58 3.77 2.16
CA SER A 36 -6.05 3.78 2.09
C SER A 36 -6.53 4.56 0.87
N ASP A 37 -5.98 5.74 0.64
CA ASP A 37 -6.34 6.60 -0.49
C ASP A 37 -5.99 5.98 -1.84
N LYS A 38 -4.84 5.29 -1.94
CA LYS A 38 -4.41 4.64 -3.18
C LYS A 38 -5.16 3.35 -3.50
N THR A 39 -5.60 2.62 -2.49
CA THR A 39 -6.22 1.30 -2.68
C THR A 39 -7.74 1.29 -2.51
N GLY A 40 -8.32 2.32 -1.89
CA GLY A 40 -9.72 2.35 -1.48
C GLY A 40 -10.04 1.45 -0.28
N VAL A 41 -9.04 0.81 0.34
CA VAL A 41 -9.24 -0.05 1.51
C VAL A 41 -9.48 0.83 2.73
N SER A 42 -10.65 0.71 3.36
CA SER A 42 -10.94 1.38 4.63
C SER A 42 -10.15 0.73 5.77
N VAL A 43 -9.42 1.53 6.56
CA VAL A 43 -8.55 1.06 7.64
C VAL A 43 -8.86 1.76 8.97
N VAL A 44 -8.96 0.98 10.05
CA VAL A 44 -9.02 1.49 11.43
C VAL A 44 -7.62 1.48 12.03
N VAL A 45 -7.20 2.63 12.53
CA VAL A 45 -5.84 2.88 13.03
C VAL A 45 -5.88 3.08 14.55
N PRO A 46 -5.18 2.26 15.37
CA PRO A 46 -5.19 2.38 16.83
C PRO A 46 -4.54 3.70 17.27
N GLN A 47 -4.91 4.25 18.43
CA GLN A 47 -4.36 5.52 18.94
C GLN A 47 -2.85 5.42 19.26
N GLN A 48 -2.39 4.23 19.63
CA GLN A 48 -1.03 3.96 20.10
C GLN A 48 0.01 3.91 18.98
N ILE A 49 -0.40 3.76 17.71
CA ILE A 49 0.54 3.73 16.59
C ILE A 49 1.12 5.13 16.34
N THR A 50 2.43 5.22 16.50
CA THR A 50 3.21 6.46 16.45
C THR A 50 4.56 6.20 15.80
N GLY A 51 5.32 7.26 15.51
CA GLY A 51 6.63 7.18 14.85
C GLY A 51 6.56 7.44 13.34
N THR A 52 7.70 7.20 12.69
CA THR A 52 7.92 7.55 11.29
C THR A 52 8.40 6.36 10.47
N VAL A 53 7.99 6.32 9.22
CA VAL A 53 8.36 5.32 8.22
C VAL A 53 9.29 5.95 7.19
N THR A 54 10.35 5.24 6.87
CA THR A 54 11.25 5.57 5.76
C THR A 54 11.33 4.36 4.82
N VAL A 55 10.96 4.56 3.56
CA VAL A 55 10.99 3.53 2.52
C VAL A 55 11.77 4.09 1.34
N PHE A 56 12.87 3.43 0.99
CA PHE A 56 13.73 3.83 -0.12
C PHE A 56 13.48 2.97 -1.35
N ASN A 57 13.43 3.62 -2.52
CA ASN A 57 13.43 2.97 -3.84
C ASN A 57 12.34 1.89 -4.03
N TYR A 58 11.18 2.06 -3.38
CA TYR A 58 10.07 1.13 -3.60
C TYR A 58 9.36 1.49 -4.90
N ARG A 59 9.33 0.56 -5.84
CA ARG A 59 8.58 0.77 -7.08
C ARG A 59 7.12 0.42 -6.82
N VAL A 60 6.24 1.38 -7.07
CA VAL A 60 4.78 1.22 -7.06
C VAL A 60 4.37 0.94 -8.50
N ASP A 61 4.87 -0.18 -9.03
CA ASP A 61 4.37 -0.81 -10.24
C ASP A 61 3.11 -1.64 -9.90
N ASP A 62 2.65 -2.48 -10.83
CA ASP A 62 1.41 -3.31 -10.77
C ASP A 62 1.32 -4.28 -9.56
N LYS A 63 2.25 -4.18 -8.61
CA LYS A 63 2.29 -4.97 -7.40
C LYS A 63 1.22 -4.48 -6.42
N PRO A 64 0.56 -5.41 -5.71
CA PRO A 64 -0.34 -5.03 -4.63
C PRO A 64 0.45 -4.27 -3.55
N LEU A 65 -0.09 -3.13 -3.10
CA LEU A 65 0.50 -2.34 -2.01
C LEU A 65 0.36 -3.00 -0.64
N ALA A 66 -0.58 -3.94 -0.49
CA ALA A 66 -0.84 -4.62 0.78
C ALA A 66 0.42 -5.31 1.37
N PRO A 67 1.22 -6.09 0.60
CA PRO A 67 2.51 -6.60 1.07
C PRO A 67 3.47 -5.55 1.63
N LEU A 68 3.57 -4.37 1.01
CA LEU A 68 4.42 -3.28 1.51
C LEU A 68 3.93 -2.81 2.89
N VAL A 69 2.63 -2.53 3.00
CA VAL A 69 2.05 -2.04 4.26
C VAL A 69 2.17 -3.08 5.35
N ASN A 70 1.89 -4.35 5.05
CA ASN A 70 2.05 -5.44 6.00
C ASN A 70 3.50 -5.54 6.50
N ALA A 71 4.49 -5.44 5.61
CA ALA A 71 5.90 -5.49 6.00
C ALA A 71 6.29 -4.30 6.91
N VAL A 72 5.81 -3.09 6.60
CA VAL A 72 6.04 -1.91 7.44
C VAL A 72 5.40 -2.06 8.81
N LEU A 73 4.12 -2.47 8.87
CA LEU A 73 3.40 -2.67 10.14
C LEU A 73 4.06 -3.76 11.00
N LEU A 74 4.45 -4.87 10.39
CA LEU A 74 5.15 -5.96 11.08
C LEU A 74 6.46 -5.48 11.70
N GLY A 75 7.25 -4.69 10.98
CA GLY A 75 8.48 -4.08 11.49
C GLY A 75 8.25 -3.12 12.67
N MET A 76 7.02 -2.62 12.82
CA MET A 76 6.60 -1.75 13.93
C MET A 76 5.88 -2.51 15.06
N GLY A 77 5.76 -3.84 14.97
CA GLY A 77 5.05 -4.65 15.97
C GLY A 77 3.53 -4.66 15.83
N TYR A 78 3.02 -4.39 14.63
CA TYR A 78 1.58 -4.39 14.33
C TYR A 78 1.27 -5.37 13.19
N LEU A 79 0.00 -5.78 13.09
CA LEU A 79 -0.52 -6.58 11.99
C LEU A 79 -1.82 -5.97 11.46
N MET A 80 -2.01 -6.02 10.15
CA MET A 80 -3.29 -5.69 9.51
C MET A 80 -4.14 -6.94 9.39
N VAL A 81 -5.28 -6.95 10.07
CA VAL A 81 -6.32 -7.98 9.94
C VAL A 81 -7.28 -7.55 8.82
N PRO A 82 -7.47 -8.38 7.78
CA PRO A 82 -8.39 -8.06 6.70
C PRO A 82 -9.85 -8.04 7.21
N GLY A 83 -10.62 -7.08 6.72
CA GLY A 83 -12.01 -6.86 7.12
C GLY A 83 -12.63 -5.69 6.34
N ASN A 84 -13.85 -5.31 6.69
CA ASN A 84 -14.50 -4.10 6.18
C ASN A 84 -15.07 -3.28 7.35
N PRO A 85 -14.28 -2.38 7.97
CA PRO A 85 -12.93 -1.97 7.60
C PRO A 85 -11.84 -2.97 8.04
N ALA A 86 -10.65 -2.87 7.44
CA ALA A 86 -9.45 -3.57 7.91
C ALA A 86 -8.98 -2.99 9.24
N LEU A 87 -8.45 -3.83 10.13
CA LEU A 87 -8.05 -3.42 11.49
C LEU A 87 -6.54 -3.54 11.64
N ILE A 88 -5.90 -2.52 12.21
CA ILE A 88 -4.50 -2.62 12.65
C ILE A 88 -4.49 -2.94 14.14
N ILE A 89 -3.87 -4.06 14.52
CA ILE A 89 -3.76 -4.50 15.91
C ILE A 89 -2.29 -4.69 16.30
N PRO A 90 -1.94 -4.53 17.59
CA PRO A 90 -0.64 -4.97 18.10
C PRO A 90 -0.41 -6.45 17.85
N LEU A 91 0.83 -6.85 17.55
CA LEU A 91 1.16 -8.25 17.29
C LEU A 91 0.96 -9.12 18.54
N GLU A 92 1.12 -8.56 19.75
CA GLU A 92 0.82 -9.22 21.02
C GLU A 92 -0.66 -9.63 21.16
N ASP A 93 -1.58 -8.81 20.66
CA ASP A 93 -3.03 -9.06 20.69
C ASP A 93 -3.48 -10.04 19.61
N SER A 94 -2.59 -10.43 18.69
CA SER A 94 -2.88 -11.34 17.58
C SER A 94 -2.66 -12.82 17.94
N ALA A 95 -2.10 -13.13 19.12
CA ALA A 95 -1.99 -14.49 19.61
C ALA A 95 -3.37 -15.01 20.06
N PRO A 96 -3.71 -16.29 19.80
CA PRO A 96 -4.95 -16.86 20.30
C PRO A 96 -4.98 -16.78 21.83
N LEU A 97 -6.05 -16.19 22.38
CA LEU A 97 -6.36 -16.29 23.80
C LEU A 97 -6.42 -17.79 24.16
N HIS A 98 -5.48 -18.22 25.01
CA HIS A 98 -5.45 -19.56 25.58
C HIS A 98 -6.69 -19.84 26.44
#